data_AF-A0A392RI70-F1
#
_entry.id   AF-A0A392RI70-F1
#
_cell.length_a   1.000
_cell.length_b   1.000
_cell.length_c   1.000
_cell.angle_alpha   90.00
_cell.angle_beta   90.00
_cell.angle_gamma   90.00
#
_symmetry.space_group_name_H-M   'P 1'
#
loop_
_entity.id
_entity.type
_entity.pdbx_description
1 polymer ?
#
loop_
_entity_poly.entity_id
_entity_poly.type
_entity_poly.pdbx_seq_one_letter_code
_entity_poly.pdbx_strand_id
1 'polypeptide(L)' 'VHSDHVLESGTSCETQTGNQNTEAVKVELTDGWYSINAILDVPLSKQLAAGRLFVGQKLRIWGAGLCGWNGPVS' A
#
# COMPACT_ATOMS: atom_id res chain seq x y z
N VAL A 1 -4.05 -20.73 -25.27
CA VAL A 1 -3.80 -19.32 -24.96
C VAL A 1 -3.60 -19.19 -23.45
N HIS A 2 -2.36 -19.37 -23.00
CA HIS A 2 -2.00 -19.23 -21.59
C HIS A 2 -1.80 -17.73 -21.36
N SER A 3 -2.64 -17.12 -20.53
CA SER A 3 -2.53 -15.71 -20.19
C SER A 3 -1.63 -15.60 -18.98
N ASP A 4 -0.35 -15.37 -19.21
CA ASP A 4 0.61 -15.05 -18.16
C ASP A 4 0.35 -13.62 -17.70
N HIS A 5 -0.41 -13.48 -16.61
CA HIS A 5 -0.58 -12.20 -15.94
C HIS A 5 0.68 -11.91 -15.13
N VAL A 6 1.64 -11.22 -15.76
CA VAL A 6 2.85 -10.71 -15.10
C VAL A 6 2.43 -9.71 -14.02
N LEU A 7 2.62 -10.11 -12.76
CA LEU A 7 2.49 -9.22 -11.62
C LEU A 7 3.77 -8.38 -11.55
N GLU A 8 3.70 -7.14 -12.01
CA GLU A 8 4.84 -6.23 -12.02
C GLU A 8 5.21 -5.81 -10.59
N SER A 9 6.45 -6.10 -10.25
CA SER A 9 7.08 -5.95 -8.94
C SER A 9 7.16 -4.48 -8.51
N GLY A 10 6.15 -4.00 -7.78
CA GLY A 10 6.20 -2.70 -7.12
C GLY A 10 7.07 -2.74 -5.86
N THR A 11 8.28 -2.20 -5.98
CA THR A 11 9.38 -2.06 -5.00
C THR A 11 8.91 -1.93 -3.55
N SER A 12 9.31 -2.91 -2.75
CA SER A 12 9.24 -2.91 -1.30
C SER A 12 10.23 -1.88 -0.75
N CYS A 13 9.78 -0.98 0.13
CA CYS A 13 10.69 -0.27 1.01
C CYS A 13 11.26 -1.28 2.02
N GLU A 14 12.34 -1.95 1.65
CA GLU A 14 13.09 -2.84 2.52
C GLU A 14 13.73 -2.04 3.66
N THR A 15 13.23 -2.23 4.87
CA THR A 15 14.08 -2.25 6.06
C THR A 15 14.16 -3.70 6.51
N GLN A 16 15.24 -4.39 6.14
CA GLN A 16 15.50 -5.76 6.57
C GLN A 16 15.84 -5.79 8.07
N THR A 17 15.07 -6.53 8.87
CA THR A 17 15.59 -7.45 9.89
C THR A 17 14.47 -8.45 10.27
N GLY A 18 14.64 -9.73 9.88
CA GLY A 18 13.99 -10.87 10.55
C GLY A 18 12.76 -11.48 9.87
N ASN A 19 12.99 -12.49 9.02
CA ASN A 19 12.18 -13.70 8.77
C ASN A 19 10.73 -13.73 9.30
N GLN A 20 9.82 -13.01 8.67
CA GLN A 20 8.47 -13.49 8.30
C GLN A 20 8.04 -12.65 7.10
N ASN A 21 7.88 -13.27 5.92
CA ASN A 21 7.36 -12.62 4.72
C ASN A 21 5.86 -12.30 4.94
N THR A 22 5.60 -11.27 5.73
CA THR A 22 4.27 -10.71 5.88
C THR A 22 4.13 -9.74 4.71
N GLU A 23 3.56 -10.21 3.61
CA GLU A 23 3.30 -9.36 2.45
C GLU A 23 2.60 -8.08 2.90
N ALA A 24 3.24 -6.95 2.63
CA ALA A 24 2.74 -5.66 3.05
C ALA A 24 1.42 -5.37 2.31
N VAL A 25 0.34 -5.15 3.07
CA VAL A 25 -0.99 -4.93 2.51
C VAL A 25 -1.01 -3.59 1.80
N LYS A 26 -1.28 -3.61 0.48
CA LYS A 26 -1.39 -2.41 -0.36
C LYS A 26 -2.85 -2.06 -0.59
N VAL A 27 -3.19 -0.78 -0.52
CA VAL A 27 -4.52 -0.24 -0.83
C VAL A 27 -4.40 1.01 -1.70
N GLU A 28 -5.40 1.24 -2.54
CA GLU A 28 -5.52 2.51 -3.27
C GLU A 28 -6.19 3.57 -2.39
N LEU A 29 -5.59 4.76 -2.36
CA LEU A 29 -6.16 5.95 -1.73
C LEU A 29 -6.36 7.02 -2.79
N THR A 30 -7.50 7.72 -2.73
CA THR A 30 -7.79 8.85 -3.60
C THR A 30 -8.14 10.08 -2.79
N ASP A 31 -7.68 11.24 -3.24
CA ASP A 31 -8.07 12.56 -2.75
C ASP A 31 -9.24 13.17 -3.54
N GLY A 32 -9.70 12.49 -4.61
CA GLY A 32 -10.76 12.92 -5.51
C GLY A 32 -10.28 13.36 -6.90
N TRP A 33 -8.98 13.64 -7.08
CA TRP A 33 -8.40 13.98 -8.39
C TRP A 33 -7.32 13.01 -8.82
N TYR A 34 -6.60 12.43 -7.86
CA TYR A 34 -5.56 11.43 -8.11
C TYR A 34 -5.76 10.21 -7.21
N SER A 35 -5.15 9.09 -7.62
CA SER A 35 -5.08 7.87 -6.82
C SER A 35 -3.61 7.49 -6.60
N ILE A 36 -3.29 6.99 -5.41
CA ILE A 36 -1.98 6.49 -5.04
C ILE A 36 -2.08 5.13 -4.35
N ASN A 37 -1.07 4.29 -4.53
CA ASN A 37 -0.93 3.06 -3.77
C ASN A 37 -0.26 3.34 -2.42
N ALA A 38 -0.93 2.98 -1.33
CA ALA A 38 -0.42 3.11 0.03
C ALA A 38 -0.18 1.73 0.65
N ILE A 39 0.87 1.62 1.44
CA ILE A 39 1.17 0.44 2.25
C ILE A 39 0.56 0.65 3.65
N LEU A 40 -0.25 -0.29 4.11
CA LEU A 40 -0.83 -0.25 5.45
C LEU A 40 0.16 -0.78 6.49
N ASP A 41 0.14 -0.17 7.67
CA ASP A 41 0.84 -0.68 8.83
C ASP A 41 0.13 -1.92 9.43
N VAL A 42 0.77 -2.56 10.40
CA VAL A 42 0.23 -3.78 11.05
C VAL A 42 -1.15 -3.53 11.69
N PRO A 43 -1.40 -2.42 12.42
CA PRO A 43 -2.73 -2.11 12.95
C PRO A 43 -3.80 -1.94 11.87
N LEU A 44 -3.58 -1.16 10.82
CA LEU A 44 -4.56 -0.92 9.76
C LEU A 44 -4.82 -2.18 8.93
N SER A 45 -3.79 -3.00 8.71
CA SER A 45 -3.93 -4.31 8.05
C SER A 45 -4.87 -5.24 8.82
N LYS A 46 -4.81 -5.23 10.17
CA LYS A 46 -5.76 -5.96 11.01
C LYS A 46 -7.19 -5.40 10.91
N GLN A 47 -7.34 -4.08 10.80
CA GLN A 47 -8.67 -3.48 10.62
C GLN A 47 -9.27 -3.82 9.25
N LEU A 48 -8.45 -3.90 8.20
CA LEU A 48 -8.87 -4.39 6.89
C LEU A 48 -9.32 -5.85 6.96
N ALA A 49 -8.53 -6.73 7.58
CA ALA A 49 -8.90 -8.13 7.76
C ALA A 49 -10.18 -8.31 8.61
N ALA A 50 -10.42 -7.41 9.56
CA ALA A 50 -11.65 -7.38 10.35
C ALA A 50 -12.86 -6.76 9.61
N GLY A 51 -12.71 -6.33 8.35
CA GLY A 51 -13.76 -5.69 7.56
C GLY A 51 -14.15 -4.28 8.05
N ARG A 52 -13.36 -3.70 8.96
CA ARG A 52 -13.60 -2.35 9.51
C ARG A 52 -12.96 -1.23 8.67
N LEU A 53 -12.11 -1.61 7.72
CA LEU A 53 -11.60 -0.76 6.66
C LEU A 53 -12.11 -1.32 5.33
N PHE A 54 -12.73 -0.47 4.51
CA PHE A 54 -13.32 -0.90 3.24
C PHE A 54 -13.29 0.23 2.20
N VAL A 55 -13.50 -0.14 0.93
CA VAL A 55 -13.47 0.80 -0.20
C VAL A 55 -14.57 1.85 -0.07
N GLY A 56 -14.24 3.11 -0.35
CA GLY A 56 -15.15 4.25 -0.23
C GLY A 56 -15.17 4.90 1.16
N GLN A 57 -14.48 4.31 2.14
CA GLN A 57 -14.29 4.92 3.45
C GLN A 57 -13.35 6.12 3.37
N LYS A 58 -13.75 7.24 3.99
CA LYS A 58 -12.88 8.42 4.12
C LYS A 58 -11.97 8.26 5.33
N LEU A 59 -10.66 8.33 5.10
CA LEU A 59 -9.63 8.21 6.14
C LEU A 59 -8.99 9.58 6.40
N ARG A 60 -8.66 9.84 7.66
CA ARG A 60 -7.79 10.96 8.05
C ARG A 60 -6.45 10.38 8.50
N ILE A 61 -5.43 10.56 7.67
CA ILE A 61 -4.10 9.98 7.88
C ILE A 61 -3.15 11.06 8.39
N TRP A 62 -2.31 10.71 9.37
CA TRP A 62 -1.28 11.57 9.92
C TRP A 62 0.02 10.78 10.03
N GLY A 63 1.16 11.43 9.82
CA GLY A 63 2.48 10.79 9.96
C GLY A 63 2.80 9.75 8.89
N ALA A 64 2.15 9.80 7.73
CA ALA A 64 2.51 8.94 6.61
C ALA A 64 3.83 9.38 5.97
N GLY A 65 4.63 8.40 5.52
CA GLY A 65 5.85 8.61 4.75
C GLY A 65 5.67 8.23 3.29
N LEU A 66 6.28 8.98 2.37
CA LEU A 66 6.34 8.62 0.97
C LEU A 66 7.55 7.72 0.71
N CYS A 67 7.33 6.51 0.21
CA CYS A 67 8.38 5.56 -0.13
C CYS A 67 8.58 5.46 -1.65
N GLY A 68 9.82 5.23 -2.09
CA GLY A 68 10.14 5.05 -3.52
C GLY A 68 10.21 6.34 -4.34
N TRP A 69 10.20 7.50 -3.68
CA TRP A 69 10.31 8.80 -4.34
C TRP A 69 11.78 9.25 -4.45
N ASN A 70 12.28 9.33 -5.68
CA ASN A 70 13.68 9.70 -5.96
C ASN A 70 13.86 11.16 -6.41
N GLY A 71 12.80 11.97 -6.47
CA GLY A 71 12.86 13.38 -6.88
C GLY A 71 11.54 13.90 -7.44
N PRO A 72 11.41 15.22 -7.69
CA PRO A 72 10.19 15.80 -8.25
C PRO A 72 9.88 15.21 -9.63
N VAL A 73 8.64 14.76 -9.83
CA VAL A 73 8.11 14.41 -11.15
C VAL A 73 7.04 15.44 -11.53
N SER A 74 7.10 15.91 -12.78
CA SER A 74 6.22 16.96 -13.34
C SER A 74 4.98 16.38 -14.00
#